data_AF-A0A4Y3PLJ9-F1
#
_entry.id   AF-A0A4Y3PLJ9-F1
#
_cell.length_a   1.000
_cell.length_b   1.000
_cell.length_c   1.000
_cell.angle_alpha   90.00
_cell.angle_beta   90.00
_cell.angle_gamma   90.00
#
_symmetry.space_group_name_H-M   'P 1'
#
loop_
_entity.id
_entity.type
_entity.pdbx_description
1 polymer ?
#
loop_
_entity_poly.entity_id
_entity_poly.type
_entity_poly.pdbx_seq_one_letter_code
_entity_poly.pdbx_strand_id
1 'polypeptide(L)'
;MEITEMLLTNPTAGPGTKMVPKGLVIHWTANERKGADAVANRNYFNKPTTEASAHYIVDDWQIVRCLPEIEMGYHVGAKSYKSGYRRSGNRAFFICKFPSCSNEN
;
A
#
# COMPACT_ATOMS: atom_id res chain seq x y z
N MET A 1 15.36 -4.14 10.19
CA MET A 1 14.79 -3.05 9.39
C MET A 1 13.65 -2.47 10.20
N GLU A 2 13.72 -1.17 10.49
CA GLU A 2 12.73 -0.47 11.32
C GLU A 2 11.45 -0.19 10.52
N ILE A 3 10.30 -0.20 11.20
CA ILE A 3 9.01 0.21 10.63
C ILE A 3 8.74 1.65 11.06
N THR A 4 8.68 2.55 10.08
CA THR A 4 8.39 3.97 10.29
C THR A 4 6.90 4.23 10.06
N GLU A 5 6.27 4.88 11.03
CA GLU A 5 4.86 5.27 10.98
C GLU A 5 4.65 6.56 10.19
N MET A 6 3.99 6.48 9.04
CA MET A 6 3.64 7.64 8.23
C MET A 6 2.22 7.52 7.67
N LEU A 7 1.25 7.51 8.58
CA LEU A 7 -0.16 7.31 8.22
C LEU A 7 -0.65 8.35 7.20
N LEU A 8 -1.52 7.91 6.29
CA LEU A 8 -2.16 8.79 5.31
C LEU A 8 -3.14 9.73 6.00
N THR A 9 -3.09 11.00 5.59
CA THR A 9 -4.06 12.04 5.96
C THR A 9 -5.08 12.28 4.86
N ASN A 10 -4.87 11.69 3.68
CA ASN A 10 -5.77 11.80 2.54
C ASN A 10 -7.01 10.90 2.74
N PRO A 11 -8.22 11.46 2.91
CA PRO A 11 -9.43 10.67 3.15
C PRO A 11 -9.89 9.88 1.92
N THR A 12 -9.47 10.27 0.72
CA THR A 12 -9.81 9.53 -0.52
C THR A 12 -8.96 8.27 -0.68
N ALA A 13 -7.78 8.23 -0.06
CA ALA A 13 -6.90 7.07 -0.01
C ALA A 13 -7.13 6.21 1.24
N GLY A 14 -7.51 6.80 2.38
CA GLY A 14 -7.78 6.11 3.65
C GLY A 14 -9.20 6.37 4.15
N PRO A 15 -10.17 5.46 3.88
CA PRO A 15 -11.57 5.70 4.22
C PRO A 15 -11.94 5.46 5.70
N GLY A 16 -10.99 5.04 6.56
CA GLY A 16 -11.26 4.72 7.96
C GLY A 16 -12.13 3.47 8.17
N THR A 17 -12.38 2.70 7.10
CA THR A 17 -13.30 1.56 7.15
C THR A 17 -12.64 0.37 7.84
N LYS A 18 -13.21 -0.04 8.99
CA LYS A 18 -12.67 -1.14 9.80
C LYS A 18 -12.70 -2.49 9.08
N MET A 19 -11.65 -3.26 9.28
CA MET A 19 -11.38 -4.50 8.58
C MET A 19 -10.69 -5.52 9.49
N VAL A 20 -11.00 -6.80 9.31
CA VAL A 20 -10.21 -7.90 9.89
C VAL A 20 -9.37 -8.51 8.77
N PRO A 21 -8.03 -8.43 8.81
CA PRO A 21 -7.17 -8.97 7.77
C PRO A 21 -7.32 -10.49 7.70
N LYS A 22 -7.43 -11.03 6.48
CA LYS A 22 -7.58 -12.48 6.23
C LYS A 22 -6.51 -13.06 5.33
N GLY A 23 -5.67 -12.22 4.76
CA GLY A 23 -4.62 -12.64 3.85
C GLY A 23 -3.63 -11.50 3.59
N LEU A 24 -2.58 -11.83 2.83
CA LEU A 24 -1.53 -10.93 2.41
C LEU A 24 -1.54 -10.86 0.88
N VAL A 25 -1.44 -9.66 0.33
CA VAL A 25 -1.26 -9.40 -1.10
C VAL A 25 -0.01 -8.55 -1.28
N ILE A 26 0.83 -8.93 -2.23
CA ILE A 26 2.10 -8.27 -2.51
C ILE A 26 2.03 -7.66 -3.90
N HIS A 27 2.44 -6.41 -4.03
CA HIS A 27 2.54 -5.73 -5.32
C HIS A 27 3.93 -5.14 -5.51
N TRP A 28 4.30 -4.98 -6.78
CA TRP A 28 5.45 -4.18 -7.19
C TRP A 28 4.96 -2.81 -7.65
N THR A 29 5.70 -1.74 -7.33
CA THR A 29 5.33 -0.37 -7.71
C THR A 29 5.35 -0.13 -9.22
N ALA A 30 6.06 -0.97 -9.97
CA ALA A 30 6.37 -0.74 -11.39
C ALA A 30 7.01 0.64 -11.65
N ASN A 31 7.66 1.22 -10.64
CA ASN A 31 8.34 2.51 -10.72
C ASN A 31 9.82 2.33 -10.37
N GLU A 32 10.63 2.17 -11.42
CA GLU A 32 12.08 1.94 -11.32
C GLU A 32 12.88 3.26 -11.30
N ARG A 33 12.20 4.41 -11.27
CA ARG A 33 12.89 5.71 -11.28
C ARG A 33 13.71 5.88 -10.00
N LYS A 34 14.90 6.44 -10.15
CA LYS A 34 15.73 6.88 -9.01
C LYS A 34 14.92 7.83 -8.11
N GLY A 35 14.89 7.54 -6.81
CA GLY A 35 14.11 8.29 -5.81
C GLY A 35 12.66 7.83 -5.66
N ALA A 36 12.24 6.75 -6.32
CA ALA A 36 10.95 6.09 -6.07
C ALA A 36 10.98 5.20 -4.81
N ASP A 37 11.46 5.74 -3.69
CA ASP A 37 11.61 5.03 -2.41
C ASP A 37 10.29 4.88 -1.64
N ALA A 38 10.33 4.27 -0.45
CA ALA A 38 9.13 4.02 0.32
C ALA A 38 8.38 5.30 0.73
N VAL A 39 9.12 6.35 1.10
CA VAL A 39 8.56 7.64 1.49
C VAL A 39 7.94 8.37 0.29
N ALA A 40 8.57 8.32 -0.87
CA ALA A 40 8.07 8.93 -2.10
C ALA A 40 6.72 8.31 -2.52
N ASN A 41 6.60 6.99 -2.44
CA ASN A 41 5.35 6.29 -2.75
C ASN A 41 4.27 6.55 -1.69
N ARG A 42 4.63 6.60 -0.41
CA ARG A 42 3.71 7.05 0.65
C ARG A 42 3.19 8.45 0.35
N ASN A 43 4.07 9.37 -0.02
CA ASN A 43 3.71 10.75 -0.33
C ASN A 43 2.83 10.85 -1.58
N TYR A 44 3.02 9.96 -2.56
CA TYR A 44 2.11 9.82 -3.69
C TYR A 44 0.69 9.45 -3.24
N PHE A 45 0.52 8.41 -2.42
CA PHE A 45 -0.80 8.04 -1.88
C PHE A 45 -1.43 9.13 -1.00
N ASN A 46 -0.61 9.97 -0.37
CA ASN A 46 -1.09 11.07 0.46
C ASN A 46 -1.52 12.32 -0.34
N LYS A 47 -1.41 12.32 -1.67
CA LYS A 47 -1.90 13.42 -2.50
C LYS A 47 -3.44 13.43 -2.49
N PRO A 48 -4.12 14.58 -2.32
CA PRO A 48 -5.58 14.66 -2.25
C PRO A 48 -6.32 14.02 -3.43
N THR A 49 -5.69 13.98 -4.60
CA THR A 49 -6.25 13.43 -5.85
C THR A 49 -6.06 11.92 -6.02
N THR A 50 -5.35 11.26 -5.09
CA THR A 50 -5.02 9.84 -5.23
C THR A 50 -6.06 8.99 -4.50
N GLU A 51 -6.79 8.18 -5.26
CA GLU A 51 -7.78 7.23 -4.75
C GLU A 51 -7.18 5.82 -4.65
N ALA A 52 -5.97 5.74 -4.11
CA ALA A 52 -5.23 4.50 -3.93
C ALA A 52 -4.40 4.53 -2.65
N SER A 53 -4.23 3.37 -2.01
CA SER A 53 -3.47 3.24 -0.77
C SER A 53 -2.93 1.84 -0.54
N ALA A 54 -1.91 1.78 0.32
CA ALA A 54 -1.19 0.59 0.73
C ALA A 54 -1.08 0.57 2.26
N HIS A 55 -1.01 -0.61 2.89
CA HIS A 55 -0.69 -0.69 4.32
C HIS A 55 0.80 -0.44 4.56
N TYR A 56 1.63 -1.14 3.80
CA TYR A 56 3.08 -1.08 3.93
C TYR A 56 3.75 -0.88 2.58
N ILE A 57 4.82 -0.10 2.63
CA ILE A 57 5.67 0.22 1.50
C ILE A 57 7.11 -0.07 1.94
N VAL A 58 7.79 -1.01 1.28
CA VAL A 58 9.01 -1.66 1.80
C VAL A 58 10.16 -1.53 0.81
N ASP A 59 11.14 -0.68 1.09
CA ASP A 59 12.35 -0.51 0.27
C ASP A 59 13.55 -1.27 0.83
N ASP A 60 14.73 -0.98 0.28
CA ASP A 60 15.97 -1.65 0.60
C ASP A 60 16.55 -1.26 1.97
N TRP A 61 16.08 -0.17 2.57
CA TRP A 61 16.59 0.34 3.85
C TRP A 61 15.50 0.58 4.90
N GLN A 62 14.22 0.67 4.52
CA GLN A 62 13.13 1.01 5.44
C GLN A 62 11.77 0.40 5.05
N ILE A 63 10.89 0.32 6.04
CA ILE A 63 9.47 0.01 5.87
C ILE A 63 8.66 1.22 6.32
N VAL A 64 7.72 1.67 5.48
CA VAL A 64 6.78 2.74 5.82
C VAL A 64 5.38 2.18 5.98
N ARG A 65 4.77 2.34 7.16
CA ARG A 65 3.36 2.02 7.41
C ARG A 65 2.50 3.23 7.09
N CYS A 66 1.62 3.07 6.10
CA CYS A 66 0.76 4.14 5.58
C CYS A 66 -0.70 4.03 6.07
N LEU A 67 -1.16 2.83 6.43
CA LEU A 67 -2.49 2.60 6.98
C LEU A 67 -2.44 1.63 8.17
N PRO A 68 -3.36 1.77 9.14
CA PRO A 68 -3.57 0.75 10.16
C PRO A 68 -3.98 -0.59 9.53
N GLU A 69 -3.49 -1.69 10.09
CA GLU A 69 -3.79 -3.06 9.60
C GLU A 69 -5.28 -3.43 9.71
N ILE A 70 -5.97 -2.75 10.62
CA ILE A 70 -7.40 -2.89 10.88
C ILE A 70 -8.26 -1.98 9.99
N GLU A 71 -7.65 -1.32 9.00
CA GLU A 71 -8.34 -0.42 8.07
C GLU A 71 -8.25 -0.96 6.63
N MET A 72 -9.31 -0.75 5.85
CA MET A 72 -9.32 -1.06 4.42
C MET A 72 -8.44 -0.07 3.63
N GLY A 73 -7.59 -0.60 2.74
CA GLY A 73 -6.90 0.19 1.71
C GLY A 73 -7.49 -0.01 0.32
N TYR A 74 -7.17 0.89 -0.61
CA TYR A 74 -7.63 0.90 -1.99
C TYR A 74 -6.47 0.58 -2.95
N HIS A 75 -6.30 -0.70 -3.30
CA HIS A 75 -5.23 -1.14 -4.21
C HIS A 75 -5.69 -2.15 -5.26
N VAL A 76 -6.93 -2.64 -5.15
CA VAL A 76 -7.52 -3.60 -6.09
C VAL A 76 -8.54 -2.86 -6.95
N GLY A 77 -8.18 -2.54 -8.19
CA GLY A 77 -9.02 -1.81 -9.15
C GLY A 77 -10.26 -2.56 -9.67
N ALA A 78 -10.78 -3.53 -8.93
CA ALA A 78 -11.93 -4.33 -9.34
C ALA A 78 -13.25 -3.60 -9.04
N LYS A 79 -13.96 -3.19 -10.09
CA LYS A 79 -15.31 -2.61 -10.01
C LYS A 79 -16.39 -3.61 -9.61
N SER A 80 -16.16 -4.90 -9.88
CA SER A 80 -17.00 -6.01 -9.41
C SER A 80 -16.14 -7.26 -9.25
N TYR A 81 -16.41 -8.04 -8.20
CA TYR A 81 -15.77 -9.33 -7.96
C TYR A 81 -16.74 -10.44 -8.37
N LYS A 82 -16.24 -11.50 -9.02
CA LYS A 82 -17.09 -12.60 -9.52
C LYS A 82 -17.94 -13.20 -8.39
N SER A 83 -19.25 -13.34 -8.65
CA SER A 83 -20.23 -13.95 -7.75
C SER A 83 -19.88 -15.41 -7.49
N GLY A 84 -19.29 -15.66 -6.33
CA GLY A 84 -18.69 -16.94 -5.91
C GLY A 84 -17.61 -16.65 -4.87
N TYR A 85 -16.89 -15.55 -5.08
CA TYR A 85 -16.27 -14.79 -4.02
C TYR A 85 -17.35 -13.89 -3.41
N ARG A 86 -18.05 -14.41 -2.40
CA ARG A 86 -19.04 -13.71 -1.57
C ARG A 86 -18.46 -12.35 -1.14
N ARG A 87 -19.28 -11.39 -0.64
CA ARG A 87 -18.84 -10.11 -0.01
C ARG A 87 -17.87 -10.27 1.20
N SER A 88 -17.12 -11.36 1.29
CA SER A 88 -15.83 -11.46 1.91
C SER A 88 -14.88 -10.51 1.20
N GLY A 89 -14.81 -9.26 1.68
CA GLY A 89 -13.72 -8.36 1.34
C GLY A 89 -12.42 -9.15 1.34
N ASN A 90 -11.72 -9.16 0.21
CA ASN A 90 -10.30 -9.48 0.15
C ASN A 90 -9.61 -8.41 0.98
N ARG A 91 -9.67 -8.60 2.31
CA ARG A 91 -9.00 -7.82 3.33
C ARG A 91 -7.57 -8.33 3.35
N ALA A 92 -6.91 -8.06 2.23
CA ALA A 92 -5.54 -8.38 1.99
C ALA A 92 -4.70 -7.23 2.51
N PHE A 93 -3.79 -7.58 3.40
CA PHE A 93 -2.70 -6.72 3.83
C PHE A 93 -1.81 -6.47 2.60
N PHE A 94 -1.64 -5.22 2.18
CA PHE A 94 -0.82 -4.90 1.00
C PHE A 94 0.60 -4.57 1.43
N ILE A 95 1.57 -5.39 0.99
CA ILE A 95 3.00 -5.06 1.09
C ILE A 95 3.48 -4.71 -0.32
N CYS A 96 3.92 -3.48 -0.53
CA CYS A 96 4.71 -3.17 -1.70
C CYS A 96 6.17 -3.49 -1.43
N LYS A 97 6.78 -4.36 -2.24
CA LYS A 97 8.22 -4.70 -2.16
C LYS A 97 8.96 -3.91 -3.25
N PHE A 98 9.96 -3.10 -2.89
CA PHE A 98 10.89 -2.54 -3.87
C PHE A 98 12.10 -3.46 -4.05
N PRO A 99 12.57 -3.66 -5.29
CA PRO A 99 13.96 -4.02 -5.53
C PRO A 99 14.84 -2.80 -5.25
N SER A 100 15.93 -3.01 -4.50
CA SER A 100 17.03 -2.04 -4.39
C SER A 100 17.53 -1.69 -5.79
N CYS A 101 17.61 -0.41 -6.13
CA CYS A 101 18.53 0.01 -7.18
C CYS A 101 19.93 0.08 -6.55
N SER A 102 20.54 -1.09 -6.33
CA SER A 102 21.97 -1.16 -6.04
C SER A 102 22.70 -0.89 -7.35
N ASN A 103 23.12 0.36 -7.55
CA ASN A 103 24.16 0.66 -8.52
C ASN A 103 25.45 0.02 -8.01
N GLU A 104 25.81 -1.13 -8.56
CA GLU A 104 27.21 -1.48 -8.71
C GLU A 104 27.72 -0.70 -9.93
N ASN A 105 28.71 0.17 -9.67
CA ASN A 105 29.49 1.07 -10.54
C ASN A 105 29.24 1.05 -12.06
#